data_AF-A0A971RUC7-F1
#
_entry.id   AF-A0A971RUC7-F1
#
_cell.length_a   1.000
_cell.length_b   1.000
_cell.length_c   1.000
_cell.angle_alpha   90.00
_cell.angle_beta   90.00
_cell.angle_gamma   90.00
#
_symmetry.space_group_name_H-M   'P 1'
#
loop_
_entity.id
_entity.type
_entity.pdbx_description
1 polymer ?
#
loop_
_entity_poly.entity_id
_entity_poly.type
_entity_poly.pdbx_seq_one_letter_code
_entity_poly.pdbx_strand_id
1 'polypeptide(L)'
;MLRKLPALILALLLLATPTLAAFEGSLTFTHPEIGEPLTITFEHGMPLFKIYGFTYYQVMDPTVPYRGLTLNQTPLPRADLPTAGEVFTAFFTSLQGQEASYSYPGALAPFAQALEALPLEDRVDALLKLNGLEGQDGYARLMELPGFEGDALSDLAKQFAPFTVNIAGQRYPFRALQLRVDEGTAHEFYLERYNFIELEGAWRLVRAVREYADEYDQRAYIHGVTGYSENLVYAAGYELLRENDWGQSRDEVRQFERDAAGEDELLVAGVELFRIPADVTYRFEQDGLVSLRYQFGNRQAYYSALISLYMRFGDPVEVLEDGTVTWCTNDTLIRLHFDKEAPALEALMA
;
A
#
# COMPACT_ATOMS: atom_id res chain seq x y z
N MET A 1 -13.19 -54.55 4.98
CA MET A 1 -12.20 -53.47 5.18
C MET A 1 -11.96 -52.58 3.96
N LEU A 2 -12.31 -52.99 2.72
CA LEU A 2 -12.09 -52.17 1.51
C LEU A 2 -13.03 -50.95 1.29
N ARG A 3 -14.13 -50.80 2.05
CA ARG A 3 -15.12 -49.73 1.80
C ARG A 3 -14.76 -48.35 2.37
N LYS A 4 -13.73 -48.25 3.21
CA LYS A 4 -13.26 -46.97 3.79
C LYS A 4 -12.00 -46.41 3.10
N LEU A 5 -11.38 -47.19 2.21
CA LEU A 5 -10.20 -46.78 1.45
C LEU A 5 -10.44 -45.58 0.52
N PRO A 6 -11.59 -45.47 -0.21
CA PRO A 6 -11.81 -44.32 -1.09
C PRO A 6 -12.07 -43.03 -0.30
N ALA A 7 -12.74 -43.12 0.86
CA ALA A 7 -12.96 -41.97 1.74
C ALA A 7 -11.66 -41.49 2.41
N LEU A 8 -10.76 -42.41 2.77
CA LEU A 8 -9.44 -42.07 3.30
C LEU A 8 -8.53 -41.47 2.22
N ILE A 9 -8.58 -41.97 0.99
CA ILE A 9 -7.84 -41.41 -0.16
C ILE A 9 -8.39 -40.03 -0.52
N LEU A 10 -9.71 -39.84 -0.54
CA LEU A 10 -10.33 -38.53 -0.79
C LEU A 10 -10.06 -37.54 0.35
N ALA A 11 -10.08 -38.00 1.61
CA ALA A 11 -9.68 -37.18 2.75
C ALA A 11 -8.18 -36.85 2.72
N LEU A 12 -7.31 -37.76 2.30
CA LEU A 12 -5.88 -37.50 2.11
C LEU A 12 -5.61 -36.60 0.89
N LEU A 13 -6.42 -36.65 -0.17
CA LEU A 13 -6.37 -35.73 -1.30
C LEU A 13 -6.89 -34.33 -0.93
N LEU A 14 -7.94 -34.25 -0.12
CA LEU A 14 -8.49 -33.00 0.42
C LEU A 14 -7.61 -32.40 1.54
N LEU A 15 -6.87 -33.24 2.29
CA LEU A 15 -5.86 -32.83 3.26
C LEU A 15 -4.48 -32.58 2.62
N ALA A 16 -4.25 -33.06 1.40
CA ALA A 16 -3.14 -32.66 0.53
C ALA A 16 -3.45 -31.38 -0.27
N THR A 17 -4.67 -30.88 -0.18
CA THR A 17 -5.01 -29.52 -0.60
C THR A 17 -5.30 -28.67 0.63
N PRO A 18 -4.25 -28.11 1.23
CA PRO A 18 -4.36 -26.68 1.45
C PRO A 18 -3.08 -25.95 1.04
N THR A 19 -3.31 -24.73 0.56
CA THR A 19 -2.37 -23.62 0.48
C THR A 19 -1.35 -23.61 -0.67
N LEU A 20 -1.29 -22.44 -1.30
CA LEU A 20 -0.27 -21.96 -2.22
C LEU A 20 -0.39 -22.51 -3.65
N ALA A 21 -1.25 -21.87 -4.45
CA ALA A 21 -0.69 -21.23 -5.63
C ALA A 21 0.39 -20.24 -5.14
N ALA A 22 1.55 -20.77 -4.74
CA ALA A 22 2.73 -19.95 -4.57
C ALA A 22 2.94 -19.32 -5.93
N PHE A 23 3.06 -18.00 -5.95
CA PHE A 23 3.61 -17.29 -7.08
C PHE A 23 4.95 -17.96 -7.46
N GLU A 24 4.91 -18.90 -8.40
CA GLU A 24 6.10 -19.57 -8.87
C GLU A 24 6.92 -18.54 -9.66
N GLY A 25 8.03 -18.13 -9.04
CA GLY A 25 9.16 -17.57 -9.76
C GLY A 25 9.65 -16.27 -9.14
N SER A 26 10.87 -16.33 -8.61
CA SER A 26 11.74 -15.16 -8.63
C SER A 26 11.84 -14.66 -10.08
N LEU A 27 11.54 -13.39 -10.34
CA LEU A 27 11.85 -12.76 -11.62
C LEU A 27 12.96 -11.74 -11.40
N THR A 28 14.04 -11.86 -12.19
CA THR A 28 15.07 -10.83 -12.28
C THR A 28 14.97 -10.11 -13.62
N PHE A 29 14.88 -8.79 -13.60
CA PHE A 29 14.81 -7.95 -14.79
C PHE A 29 15.32 -6.53 -14.50
N THR A 30 15.68 -5.78 -15.54
CA THR A 30 15.97 -4.35 -15.40
C THR A 30 14.66 -3.59 -15.40
N HIS A 31 14.35 -2.90 -14.30
CA HIS A 31 13.12 -2.12 -14.22
C HIS A 31 13.17 -0.93 -15.20
N PRO A 32 12.15 -0.72 -16.05
CA PRO A 32 12.20 0.24 -17.16
C PRO A 32 12.37 1.70 -16.69
N GLU A 33 11.95 2.01 -15.46
CA GLU A 33 12.07 3.34 -14.89
C GLU A 33 13.32 3.53 -14.02
N ILE A 34 13.70 2.49 -13.27
CA ILE A 34 14.80 2.58 -12.29
C ILE A 34 16.13 2.37 -13.00
N GLY A 35 16.15 1.58 -14.08
CA GLY A 35 17.36 1.23 -14.82
C GLY A 35 18.23 0.18 -14.12
N GLU A 36 17.82 -0.29 -12.94
CA GLU A 36 18.58 -1.22 -12.12
C GLU A 36 18.05 -2.67 -12.20
N PRO A 37 18.92 -3.69 -12.05
CA PRO A 37 18.51 -5.08 -11.92
C PRO A 37 17.72 -5.30 -10.63
N LEU A 38 16.47 -5.69 -10.78
CA LEU A 38 15.53 -5.94 -9.71
C LEU A 38 15.12 -7.40 -9.69
N THR A 39 15.04 -7.97 -8.48
CA THR A 39 14.50 -9.30 -8.25
C THR A 39 13.24 -9.18 -7.42
N ILE A 40 12.14 -9.74 -7.92
CA ILE A 40 10.89 -9.87 -7.16
C ILE A 40 10.69 -11.34 -6.81
N THR A 41 10.42 -11.59 -5.54
CA THR A 41 10.01 -12.89 -5.00
C THR A 41 8.74 -12.74 -4.18
N PHE A 42 7.98 -13.82 -4.05
CA PHE A 42 6.83 -13.88 -3.17
C PHE A 42 7.12 -14.87 -2.04
N GLU A 43 7.13 -14.37 -0.80
CA GLU A 43 7.26 -15.19 0.40
C GLU A 43 5.87 -15.35 1.00
N HIS A 44 5.35 -16.58 1.03
CA HIS A 44 3.99 -16.87 1.53
C HIS A 44 2.88 -15.97 0.94
N GLY A 45 2.99 -15.67 -0.36
CA GLY A 45 2.02 -14.82 -1.07
C GLY A 45 2.24 -13.31 -0.89
N MET A 46 3.29 -12.90 -0.17
CA MET A 46 3.62 -11.50 0.07
C MET A 46 4.83 -11.05 -0.77
N PRO A 47 4.80 -9.87 -1.39
CA PRO A 47 5.90 -9.40 -2.24
C PRO A 47 7.15 -9.02 -1.43
N LEU A 48 8.31 -9.40 -1.97
CA LEU A 48 9.66 -9.04 -1.52
C LEU A 48 10.47 -8.55 -2.73
N PHE A 49 10.98 -7.33 -2.66
CA PHE A 49 11.77 -6.70 -3.72
C PHE A 49 13.23 -6.60 -3.31
N LYS A 50 14.13 -6.94 -4.23
CA LYS A 50 15.58 -6.79 -4.04
C LYS A 50 16.21 -6.04 -5.20
N ILE A 51 17.10 -5.09 -4.89
CA ILE A 51 17.97 -4.43 -5.87
C ILE A 51 19.39 -4.90 -5.58
N TYR A 52 20.11 -5.38 -6.59
CA TYR A 52 21.48 -5.92 -6.41
C TYR A 52 21.62 -7.02 -5.34
N GLY A 53 20.52 -7.74 -5.05
CA GLY A 53 20.48 -8.78 -4.02
C GLY A 53 20.20 -8.27 -2.60
N PHE A 54 20.20 -6.96 -2.38
CA PHE A 54 19.79 -6.35 -1.11
C PHE A 54 18.29 -6.17 -1.04
N THR A 55 17.68 -6.48 0.10
CA THR A 55 16.25 -6.23 0.32
C THR A 55 15.99 -4.74 0.23
N TYR A 56 15.01 -4.35 -0.59
CA TYR A 56 14.57 -2.97 -0.75
C TYR A 56 13.20 -2.76 -0.10
N TYR A 57 12.27 -3.70 -0.29
CA TYR A 57 10.92 -3.65 0.26
C TYR A 57 10.43 -5.05 0.60
N GLN A 58 9.73 -5.20 1.73
CA GLN A 58 9.17 -6.45 2.19
C GLN A 58 7.81 -6.22 2.85
N VAL A 59 6.81 -6.96 2.41
CA VAL A 59 5.55 -7.10 3.16
C VAL A 59 5.72 -8.20 4.20
N MET A 60 5.39 -7.92 5.46
CA MET A 60 5.59 -8.87 6.56
C MET A 60 4.79 -10.16 6.35
N ASP A 61 5.37 -11.28 6.75
CA ASP A 61 4.78 -12.60 6.57
C ASP A 61 3.55 -12.79 7.47
N PRO A 62 2.38 -13.18 6.93
CA PRO A 62 1.17 -13.39 7.74
C PRO A 62 1.21 -14.65 8.60
N THR A 63 2.14 -15.56 8.36
CA THR A 63 2.29 -16.84 9.06
C THR A 63 3.31 -16.79 10.21
N VAL A 64 4.14 -15.74 10.25
CA VAL A 64 5.18 -15.56 11.26
C VAL A 64 4.82 -14.39 12.18
N PRO A 65 4.75 -14.59 13.51
CA PRO A 65 4.50 -13.48 14.42
C PRO A 65 5.57 -12.40 14.28
N TYR A 66 5.12 -11.18 14.07
CA TYR A 66 5.96 -10.01 13.96
C TYR A 66 5.72 -9.08 15.15
N ARG A 67 6.75 -8.86 15.97
CA ARG A 67 6.63 -8.16 17.26
C ARG A 67 5.54 -8.75 18.18
N GLY A 68 5.32 -10.07 18.08
CA GLY A 68 4.29 -10.78 18.83
C GLY A 68 2.88 -10.69 18.25
N LEU A 69 2.70 -10.05 17.09
CA LEU A 69 1.42 -9.89 16.41
C LEU A 69 1.37 -10.70 15.12
N THR A 70 0.19 -11.21 14.77
CA THR A 70 -0.05 -11.81 13.45
C THR A 70 -0.55 -10.72 12.52
N LEU A 71 0.17 -10.48 11.43
CA LEU A 71 -0.06 -9.33 10.54
C LEU A 71 -0.54 -9.76 9.16
N ASN A 72 -0.93 -8.80 8.32
CA ASN A 72 -1.16 -8.99 6.88
C ASN A 72 -2.15 -10.10 6.53
N GLN A 73 -3.08 -10.38 7.44
CA GLN A 73 -4.06 -11.46 7.28
C GLN A 73 -5.09 -11.11 6.21
N THR A 74 -5.41 -12.09 5.39
CA THR A 74 -6.47 -12.02 4.38
C THR A 74 -7.55 -13.09 4.69
N PRO A 75 -8.79 -12.93 4.18
CA PRO A 75 -9.32 -11.75 3.49
C PRO A 75 -9.57 -10.58 4.46
N LEU A 76 -9.75 -9.37 3.91
CA LEU A 76 -10.12 -8.14 4.62
C LEU A 76 -11.57 -7.74 4.26
N PRO A 77 -12.28 -6.98 5.10
CA PRO A 77 -11.92 -6.50 6.44
C PRO A 77 -12.19 -7.55 7.54
N ARG A 78 -11.54 -7.39 8.70
CA ARG A 78 -11.67 -8.31 9.84
C ARG A 78 -11.63 -7.55 11.17
N ALA A 79 -12.60 -7.83 12.05
CA ALA A 79 -12.73 -7.16 13.35
C ALA A 79 -11.74 -7.67 14.41
N ASP A 80 -11.15 -8.86 14.20
CA ASP A 80 -10.16 -9.48 15.10
C ASP A 80 -8.71 -9.05 14.82
N LEU A 81 -8.49 -8.15 13.85
CA LEU A 81 -7.18 -7.59 13.57
C LEU A 81 -6.67 -6.74 14.73
N PRO A 82 -5.33 -6.65 14.95
CA PRO A 82 -4.77 -5.79 15.98
C PRO A 82 -5.23 -4.33 15.82
N THR A 83 -5.58 -3.71 16.94
CA THR A 83 -5.85 -2.27 17.00
C THR A 83 -4.56 -1.45 16.90
N ALA A 84 -4.65 -0.21 16.45
CA ALA A 84 -3.50 0.70 16.41
C ALA A 84 -2.80 0.83 17.78
N GLY A 85 -3.56 0.89 18.88
CA GLY A 85 -3.00 0.90 20.23
C GLY A 85 -2.18 -0.35 20.55
N GLU A 86 -2.71 -1.54 20.24
CA GLU A 86 -1.98 -2.81 20.42
C GLU A 86 -0.70 -2.87 19.58
N VAL A 87 -0.77 -2.39 18.34
CA VAL A 87 0.37 -2.37 17.39
C VAL A 87 1.51 -1.52 17.92
N PHE A 88 1.25 -0.27 18.32
CA PHE A 88 2.33 0.61 18.79
C PHE A 88 2.82 0.25 20.20
N THR A 89 1.95 -0.30 21.05
CA THR A 89 2.38 -0.90 22.32
C THR A 89 3.36 -2.05 22.08
N ALA A 90 3.04 -2.96 21.15
CA ALA A 90 3.92 -4.06 20.76
C ALA A 90 5.22 -3.55 20.13
N PHE A 91 5.14 -2.53 19.27
CA PHE A 91 6.32 -1.87 18.70
C PHE A 91 7.28 -1.37 19.78
N PHE A 92 6.84 -0.46 20.66
CA PHE A 92 7.73 0.11 21.67
C PHE A 92 8.25 -0.94 22.64
N THR A 93 7.40 -1.89 23.06
CA THR A 93 7.81 -2.97 23.97
C THR A 93 8.88 -3.87 23.34
N SER A 94 8.75 -4.18 22.05
CA SER A 94 9.70 -5.04 21.36
C SER A 94 11.09 -4.45 21.20
N LEU A 95 11.25 -3.12 21.32
CA LEU A 95 12.55 -2.44 21.25
C LEU A 95 13.18 -2.22 22.64
N GLN A 96 12.46 -2.47 23.73
CA GLN A 96 13.00 -2.29 25.08
C GLN A 96 14.16 -3.28 25.34
N GLY A 97 15.32 -2.73 25.71
CA GLY A 97 16.51 -3.53 26.03
C GLY A 97 17.23 -4.11 24.82
N GLN A 98 16.85 -3.73 23.59
CA GLN A 98 17.59 -4.07 22.38
C GLN A 98 18.64 -3.00 22.04
N GLU A 99 19.65 -3.37 21.22
CA GLU A 99 20.59 -2.40 20.63
C GLU A 99 19.94 -1.60 19.50
N ALA A 100 18.74 -2.00 19.05
CA ALA A 100 17.97 -1.26 18.06
C ALA A 100 17.44 0.06 18.63
N SER A 101 17.44 1.08 17.79
CA SER A 101 16.82 2.39 18.08
C SER A 101 15.74 2.72 17.05
N TYR A 102 14.93 3.73 17.34
CA TYR A 102 13.94 4.21 16.38
C TYR A 102 13.88 5.74 16.38
N SER A 103 13.30 6.29 15.31
CA SER A 103 13.01 7.71 15.22
C SER A 103 11.70 7.97 14.46
N TYR A 104 11.15 9.16 14.69
CA TYR A 104 9.93 9.64 14.05
C TYR A 104 10.30 10.42 12.78
N PRO A 105 9.98 9.93 11.57
CA PRO A 105 10.34 10.60 10.33
C PRO A 105 9.36 11.72 9.96
N GLY A 106 9.76 12.54 8.98
CA GLY A 106 8.89 13.51 8.32
C GLY A 106 8.24 14.52 9.28
N ALA A 107 6.93 14.74 9.12
CA ALA A 107 6.19 15.72 9.92
C ALA A 107 6.10 15.38 11.41
N LEU A 108 6.45 14.15 11.81
CA LEU A 108 6.48 13.73 13.21
C LEU A 108 7.81 14.07 13.91
N ALA A 109 8.90 14.27 13.14
CA ALA A 109 10.23 14.51 13.69
C ALA A 109 10.30 15.65 14.72
N PRO A 110 9.62 16.80 14.54
CA PRO A 110 9.62 17.88 15.54
C PRO A 110 9.04 17.49 16.90
N PHE A 111 8.20 16.45 16.97
CA PHE A 111 7.54 16.00 18.20
C PHE A 111 8.27 14.87 18.91
N ALA A 112 9.39 14.40 18.36
CA ALA A 112 10.12 13.23 18.88
C ALA A 112 10.45 13.35 20.38
N GLN A 113 10.99 14.50 20.81
CA GLN A 113 11.34 14.71 22.22
C GLN A 113 10.11 14.69 23.13
N ALA A 114 9.00 15.29 22.69
CA ALA A 114 7.76 15.32 23.47
C ALA A 114 7.16 13.91 23.60
N LEU A 115 7.13 13.14 22.51
CA LEU A 115 6.70 11.74 22.52
C LEU A 115 7.55 10.87 23.44
N GLU A 116 8.88 11.03 23.40
CA GLU A 116 9.79 10.26 24.26
C GLU A 116 9.68 10.61 25.75
N ALA A 117 9.23 11.82 26.09
CA ALA A 117 9.02 12.21 27.48
C ALA A 117 7.76 11.59 28.11
N LEU A 118 6.82 11.11 27.28
CA LEU A 118 5.56 10.52 27.75
C LEU A 118 5.72 9.07 28.22
N PRO A 119 4.94 8.63 29.24
CA PRO A 119 4.72 7.22 29.54
C PRO A 119 4.22 6.46 28.31
N LEU A 120 4.44 5.13 28.27
CA LEU A 120 4.12 4.31 27.09
C LEU A 120 2.67 4.48 26.59
N GLU A 121 1.69 4.45 27.50
CA GLU A 121 0.27 4.59 27.15
C GLU A 121 -0.02 5.95 26.52
N ASP A 122 0.40 7.04 27.18
CA ASP A 122 0.23 8.41 26.69
C ASP A 122 1.01 8.66 25.39
N ARG A 123 2.19 8.03 25.23
CA ARG A 123 3.00 8.11 24.02
C ARG A 123 2.29 7.47 22.83
N VAL A 124 1.71 6.28 23.03
CA VAL A 124 0.93 5.60 22.00
C VAL A 124 -0.28 6.47 21.63
N ASP A 125 -1.05 6.92 22.62
CA ASP A 125 -2.20 7.78 22.40
C ASP A 125 -1.85 9.07 21.63
N ALA A 126 -0.78 9.75 22.04
CA ALA A 126 -0.30 10.95 21.38
C ALA A 126 0.18 10.69 19.94
N LEU A 127 0.88 9.57 19.71
CA LEU A 127 1.32 9.17 18.37
C LEU A 127 0.13 8.92 17.44
N LEU A 128 -0.92 8.27 17.91
CA LEU A 128 -2.12 8.01 17.11
C LEU A 128 -2.84 9.31 16.74
N LYS A 129 -2.97 10.24 17.70
CA LYS A 129 -3.55 11.58 17.46
C LYS A 129 -2.72 12.39 16.47
N LEU A 130 -1.38 12.36 16.59
CA LEU A 130 -0.47 13.04 15.68
C LEU A 130 -0.59 12.54 14.24
N ASN A 131 -0.98 11.27 14.06
CA ASN A 131 -1.21 10.68 12.75
C ASN A 131 -2.68 10.81 12.29
N GLY A 132 -3.46 11.66 12.95
CA GLY A 132 -4.81 12.04 12.52
C GLY A 132 -5.85 10.92 12.62
N LEU A 133 -5.64 9.92 13.47
CA LEU A 133 -6.63 8.85 13.72
C LEU A 133 -7.89 9.38 14.42
N GLU A 134 -7.78 10.49 15.15
CA GLU A 134 -8.90 11.21 15.78
C GLU A 134 -9.28 12.49 15.02
N GLY A 135 -8.78 12.66 13.80
CA GLY A 135 -9.04 13.85 13.00
C GLY A 135 -8.55 15.16 13.62
N GLN A 136 -9.23 16.25 13.29
CA GLN A 136 -8.90 17.59 13.80
C GLN A 136 -9.06 17.69 15.33
N ASP A 137 -10.04 17.01 15.90
CA ASP A 137 -10.28 16.97 17.35
C ASP A 137 -9.09 16.33 18.09
N GLY A 138 -8.46 15.31 17.50
CA GLY A 138 -7.24 14.71 18.04
C GLY A 138 -6.09 15.70 18.19
N TYR A 139 -5.87 16.54 17.17
CA TYR A 139 -4.85 17.59 17.22
C TYR A 139 -5.16 18.66 18.27
N ALA A 140 -6.43 19.04 18.42
CA ALA A 140 -6.84 20.01 19.44
C ALA A 140 -6.54 19.50 20.86
N ARG A 141 -6.78 18.21 21.14
CA ARG A 141 -6.44 17.58 22.44
C ARG A 141 -4.92 17.50 22.65
N LEU A 142 -4.16 17.21 21.60
CA LEU A 142 -2.69 17.17 21.69
C LEU A 142 -2.09 18.52 22.09
N MET A 143 -2.67 19.64 21.64
CA MET A 143 -2.18 20.98 21.99
C MET A 143 -2.26 21.29 23.50
N GLU A 144 -3.01 20.50 24.26
CA GLU A 144 -3.11 20.63 25.73
C GLU A 144 -1.94 19.94 26.46
N LEU A 145 -1.11 19.16 25.75
CA LEU A 145 0.02 18.43 26.31
C LEU A 145 1.34 19.23 26.20
N PRO A 146 2.19 19.20 27.25
CA PRO A 146 3.53 19.80 27.20
C PRO A 146 4.39 19.24 26.05
N GLY A 147 4.97 20.13 25.26
CA GLY A 147 5.84 19.79 24.12
C GLY A 147 5.11 19.69 22.78
N PHE A 148 3.79 19.92 22.77
CA PHE A 148 2.94 19.90 21.57
C PHE A 148 2.38 21.29 21.24
N GLU A 149 2.75 22.31 22.00
CA GLU A 149 2.29 23.69 21.81
C GLU A 149 3.10 24.36 20.69
N GLY A 150 2.56 24.44 19.49
CA GLY A 150 3.27 25.14 18.41
C GLY A 150 2.58 25.18 17.06
N ASP A 151 3.18 25.99 16.18
CA ASP A 151 2.71 26.21 14.81
C ASP A 151 2.72 24.91 14.00
N ALA A 152 3.70 24.02 14.24
CA ALA A 152 3.81 22.74 13.55
C ALA A 152 2.56 21.86 13.71
N LEU A 153 2.01 21.78 14.93
CA LEU A 153 0.79 21.00 15.17
C LEU A 153 -0.45 21.69 14.59
N SER A 154 -0.48 23.02 14.65
CA SER A 154 -1.55 23.81 14.03
C SER A 154 -1.57 23.65 12.52
N ASP A 155 -0.41 23.57 11.88
CA ASP A 155 -0.30 23.37 10.44
C ASP A 155 -0.70 21.95 10.03
N LEU A 156 -0.34 20.93 10.83
CA LEU A 156 -0.85 19.57 10.65
C LEU A 156 -2.39 19.51 10.74
N ALA A 157 -2.98 20.23 11.70
CA ALA A 157 -4.43 20.29 11.84
C ALA A 157 -5.11 20.96 10.64
N LYS A 158 -4.51 22.02 10.08
CA LYS A 158 -5.02 22.70 8.87
C LYS A 158 -4.90 21.84 7.62
N GLN A 159 -3.83 21.06 7.51
CA GLN A 159 -3.55 20.18 6.37
C GLN A 159 -4.23 18.82 6.49
N PHE A 160 -4.97 18.58 7.57
CA PHE A 160 -5.69 17.32 7.76
C PHE A 160 -6.66 17.05 6.62
N ALA A 161 -6.46 15.91 5.96
CA ALA A 161 -7.36 15.40 4.94
C ALA A 161 -7.89 14.00 5.34
N PRO A 162 -9.18 13.72 5.15
CA PRO A 162 -9.69 12.36 5.24
C PRO A 162 -9.22 11.54 4.03
N PHE A 163 -8.70 10.35 4.30
CA PHE A 163 -8.39 9.34 3.30
C PHE A 163 -9.32 8.15 3.46
N THR A 164 -9.74 7.58 2.35
CA THR A 164 -10.54 6.35 2.30
C THR A 164 -9.96 5.38 1.30
N VAL A 165 -10.09 4.09 1.60
CA VAL A 165 -9.74 3.01 0.69
C VAL A 165 -10.94 2.11 0.46
N ASN A 166 -11.03 1.54 -0.74
CA ASN A 166 -12.05 0.55 -1.09
C ASN A 166 -11.50 -0.87 -0.86
N ILE A 167 -12.16 -1.64 0.01
CA ILE A 167 -11.86 -3.05 0.27
C ILE A 167 -13.15 -3.83 0.07
N ALA A 168 -13.11 -4.87 -0.76
CA ALA A 168 -14.26 -5.71 -1.08
C ALA A 168 -15.53 -4.92 -1.50
N GLY A 169 -15.36 -3.78 -2.17
CA GLY A 169 -16.46 -2.94 -2.66
C GLY A 169 -17.00 -1.92 -1.64
N GLN A 170 -16.42 -1.85 -0.44
CA GLN A 170 -16.82 -0.91 0.61
C GLN A 170 -15.69 0.07 0.95
N ARG A 171 -16.05 1.33 1.20
CA ARG A 171 -15.09 2.39 1.57
C ARG A 171 -14.88 2.44 3.08
N TYR A 172 -13.62 2.50 3.50
CA TYR A 172 -13.20 2.59 4.89
C TYR A 172 -12.26 3.78 5.09
N PRO A 173 -12.37 4.54 6.20
CA PRO A 173 -11.34 5.49 6.60
C PRO A 173 -9.98 4.80 6.70
N PHE A 174 -8.93 5.46 6.22
CA PHE A 174 -7.60 4.85 6.08
C PHE A 174 -6.50 5.75 6.63
N ARG A 175 -5.52 5.17 7.33
CA ARG A 175 -4.33 5.87 7.82
C ARG A 175 -3.10 4.99 7.69
N ALA A 176 -1.98 5.60 7.35
CA ALA A 176 -0.68 4.97 7.35
C ALA A 176 0.23 5.69 8.35
N LEU A 177 0.93 4.94 9.18
CA LEU A 177 1.90 5.44 10.15
C LEU A 177 3.25 4.85 9.85
N GLN A 178 4.30 5.63 10.08
CA GLN A 178 5.66 5.21 9.82
C GLN A 178 6.60 5.53 10.97
N LEU A 179 7.50 4.59 11.25
CA LEU A 179 8.66 4.78 12.12
C LEU A 179 9.93 4.34 11.39
N ARG A 180 11.05 5.01 11.67
CA ARG A 180 12.37 4.55 11.25
C ARG A 180 12.95 3.68 12.36
N VAL A 181 13.47 2.52 12.02
CA VAL A 181 14.16 1.61 12.95
C VAL A 181 15.60 1.45 12.46
N ASP A 182 16.55 1.54 13.38
CA ASP A 182 17.97 1.32 13.15
C ASP A 182 18.40 0.12 14.01
N GLU A 183 18.81 -0.98 13.37
CA GLU A 183 19.18 -2.23 14.06
C GLU A 183 20.64 -2.24 14.57
N GLY A 184 21.38 -1.13 14.47
CA GLY A 184 22.70 -0.96 15.11
C GLY A 184 23.88 -1.65 14.40
N THR A 185 23.65 -2.28 13.25
CA THR A 185 24.71 -2.79 12.36
C THR A 185 24.91 -1.85 11.17
N ALA A 186 26.09 -1.91 10.53
CA ALA A 186 26.60 -0.85 9.66
C ALA A 186 25.70 -0.41 8.47
N HIS A 187 24.65 -1.15 8.11
CA HIS A 187 23.84 -0.89 6.91
C HIS A 187 22.35 -1.29 7.00
N GLU A 188 21.75 -1.43 8.18
CA GLU A 188 20.37 -1.96 8.32
C GLU A 188 19.47 -1.04 9.14
N PHE A 189 19.25 0.18 8.65
CA PHE A 189 18.03 0.88 9.04
C PHE A 189 16.93 0.58 8.02
N TYR A 190 15.70 0.63 8.47
CA TYR A 190 14.54 0.47 7.61
C TYR A 190 13.38 1.32 8.13
N LEU A 191 12.45 1.60 7.24
CA LEU A 191 11.19 2.23 7.55
C LEU A 191 10.13 1.18 7.71
N GLU A 192 9.45 1.24 8.84
CA GLU A 192 8.37 0.34 9.20
C GLU A 192 7.06 1.10 9.04
N ARG A 193 6.22 0.68 8.09
CA ARG A 193 4.91 1.29 7.88
C ARG A 193 3.80 0.37 8.32
N TYR A 194 2.77 0.98 8.89
CA TYR A 194 1.57 0.35 9.42
C TYR A 194 0.34 1.03 8.84
N ASN A 195 -0.47 0.28 8.11
CA ASN A 195 -1.65 0.77 7.43
C ASN A 195 -2.90 0.26 8.14
N PHE A 196 -3.82 1.17 8.44
CA PHE A 196 -5.00 0.93 9.25
C PHE A 196 -6.26 1.29 8.49
N ILE A 197 -7.33 0.54 8.73
CA ILE A 197 -8.69 0.95 8.40
C ILE A 197 -9.49 1.16 9.68
N GLU A 198 -10.44 2.10 9.67
CA GLU A 198 -11.42 2.18 10.75
C GLU A 198 -12.55 1.17 10.52
N LEU A 199 -12.75 0.28 11.47
CA LEU A 199 -13.79 -0.73 11.48
C LEU A 199 -14.49 -0.75 12.83
N GLU A 200 -15.80 -0.51 12.84
CA GLU A 200 -16.63 -0.49 14.06
C GLU A 200 -16.10 0.44 15.16
N GLY A 201 -15.55 1.60 14.78
CA GLY A 201 -15.01 2.61 15.70
C GLY A 201 -13.61 2.30 16.24
N ALA A 202 -12.92 1.30 15.68
CA ALA A 202 -11.54 0.98 16.02
C ALA A 202 -10.64 0.99 14.77
N TRP A 203 -9.45 1.57 14.89
CA TRP A 203 -8.42 1.51 13.84
C TRP A 203 -7.71 0.16 13.87
N ARG A 204 -7.91 -0.64 12.82
CA ARG A 204 -7.45 -2.03 12.69
C ARG A 204 -6.34 -2.15 11.68
N LEU A 205 -5.25 -2.81 12.04
CA LEU A 205 -4.07 -3.00 11.19
C LEU A 205 -4.38 -3.95 10.04
N VAL A 206 -4.28 -3.47 8.81
CA VAL A 206 -4.48 -4.26 7.60
C VAL A 206 -3.19 -4.64 6.91
N ARG A 207 -2.14 -3.81 7.05
CA ARG A 207 -0.86 -4.04 6.41
C ARG A 207 0.30 -3.51 7.25
N ALA A 208 1.38 -4.28 7.36
CA ALA A 208 2.67 -3.86 7.87
C ALA A 208 3.78 -4.26 6.90
N VAL A 209 4.73 -3.36 6.69
CA VAL A 209 5.81 -3.50 5.71
C VAL A 209 7.12 -2.94 6.26
N ARG A 210 8.22 -3.37 5.63
CA ARG A 210 9.55 -2.81 5.84
C ARG A 210 10.12 -2.32 4.51
N GLU A 211 10.74 -1.15 4.51
CA GLU A 211 11.44 -0.58 3.37
C GLU A 211 12.85 -0.17 3.80
N TYR A 212 13.87 -0.69 3.12
CA TYR A 212 15.29 -0.59 3.48
C TYR A 212 16.02 0.46 2.62
N ALA A 213 15.27 1.39 2.03
CA ALA A 213 15.81 2.38 1.11
C ALA A 213 16.12 3.70 1.85
N ASP A 214 17.38 4.14 1.80
CA ASP A 214 17.82 5.46 2.28
C ASP A 214 17.10 6.61 1.59
N GLU A 215 16.66 6.38 0.36
CA GLU A 215 16.05 7.35 -0.56
C GLU A 215 14.59 7.65 -0.21
N TYR A 216 14.05 7.11 0.88
CA TYR A 216 12.67 7.37 1.26
C TYR A 216 12.37 8.85 1.56
N ASP A 217 13.34 9.61 2.08
CA ASP A 217 13.17 11.07 2.21
C ASP A 217 12.92 11.76 0.85
N GLN A 218 13.12 11.04 -0.27
CA GLN A 218 12.85 11.46 -1.64
C GLN A 218 11.51 10.94 -2.20
N ARG A 219 10.82 10.01 -1.52
CA ARG A 219 9.49 9.55 -1.94
C ARG A 219 8.47 10.65 -1.68
N ALA A 220 7.94 11.17 -2.78
CA ALA A 220 7.08 12.34 -2.77
C ALA A 220 5.75 12.08 -2.02
N TYR A 221 5.23 10.85 -2.03
CA TYR A 221 3.92 10.54 -1.46
C TYR A 221 3.74 9.08 -1.03
N ILE A 222 3.10 8.88 0.13
CA ILE A 222 2.48 7.61 0.56
C ILE A 222 1.06 7.89 1.05
N HIS A 223 0.10 7.12 0.52
CA HIS A 223 -1.32 7.31 0.83
C HIS A 223 -1.60 7.16 2.32
N GLY A 224 -2.40 8.07 2.88
CA GLY A 224 -2.85 7.99 4.27
C GLY A 224 -1.84 8.43 5.34
N VAL A 225 -0.62 8.86 4.97
CA VAL A 225 0.39 9.38 5.93
C VAL A 225 0.16 10.87 6.21
N THR A 226 0.33 11.29 7.48
CA THR A 226 0.26 12.70 7.89
C THR A 226 1.42 13.55 7.34
N GLY A 227 1.15 14.82 7.00
CA GLY A 227 2.14 15.72 6.35
C GLY A 227 2.13 15.65 4.82
N TYR A 228 1.08 15.04 4.28
CA TYR A 228 0.70 14.88 2.88
C TYR A 228 0.74 16.13 2.00
N SER A 229 1.07 15.94 0.70
CA SER A 229 0.86 16.93 -0.37
C SER A 229 0.00 16.35 -1.50
N GLU A 230 -1.19 16.92 -1.69
CA GLU A 230 -2.20 16.49 -2.67
C GLU A 230 -1.74 16.54 -4.12
N ASN A 231 -0.89 17.50 -4.44
CA ASN A 231 -0.36 17.70 -5.78
C ASN A 231 0.41 16.47 -6.30
N LEU A 232 1.01 15.68 -5.41
CA LEU A 232 1.84 14.54 -5.78
C LEU A 232 1.00 13.30 -6.13
N VAL A 233 -0.15 13.13 -5.47
CA VAL A 233 -1.16 12.11 -5.85
C VAL A 233 -1.79 12.47 -7.16
N TYR A 234 -2.15 13.74 -7.33
CA TYR A 234 -2.70 14.22 -8.57
C TYR A 234 -1.74 13.95 -9.72
N ALA A 235 -0.44 14.23 -9.57
CA ALA A 235 0.56 13.93 -10.59
C ALA A 235 0.65 12.42 -10.94
N ALA A 236 0.64 11.54 -9.94
CA ALA A 236 0.65 10.09 -10.16
C ALA A 236 -0.65 9.59 -10.82
N GLY A 237 -1.79 10.13 -10.42
CA GLY A 237 -3.09 9.86 -11.02
C GLY A 237 -3.17 10.37 -12.46
N TYR A 238 -2.63 11.55 -12.74
CA TYR A 238 -2.61 12.15 -14.07
C TYR A 238 -1.78 11.34 -15.06
N GLU A 239 -0.64 10.78 -14.62
CA GLU A 239 0.12 9.82 -15.43
C GLU A 239 -0.67 8.52 -15.68
N LEU A 240 -1.33 7.98 -14.65
CA LEU A 240 -2.19 6.79 -14.76
C LEU A 240 -3.36 7.01 -15.73
N LEU A 241 -3.93 8.21 -15.75
CA LEU A 241 -5.03 8.61 -16.63
C LEU A 241 -4.55 9.13 -18.00
N ARG A 242 -3.24 9.18 -18.24
CA ARG A 242 -2.64 9.70 -19.48
C ARG A 242 -3.17 11.08 -19.85
N GLU A 243 -3.08 12.01 -18.91
CA GLU A 243 -3.51 13.40 -19.05
C GLU A 243 -5.03 13.61 -19.13
N ASN A 244 -5.83 12.55 -19.01
CA ASN A 244 -7.29 12.62 -18.90
C ASN A 244 -7.73 12.78 -17.44
N ASP A 245 -9.01 13.11 -17.26
CA ASP A 245 -9.67 13.19 -15.95
C ASP A 245 -10.94 12.33 -15.93
N TRP A 246 -11.32 11.86 -14.75
CA TRP A 246 -12.61 11.20 -14.55
C TRP A 246 -13.77 12.12 -14.93
N GLY A 247 -14.81 11.54 -15.53
CA GLY A 247 -15.98 12.29 -16.00
C GLY A 247 -15.79 13.06 -17.32
N GLN A 248 -14.59 13.06 -17.92
CA GLN A 248 -14.42 13.59 -19.27
C GLN A 248 -15.30 12.82 -20.27
N SER A 249 -15.89 13.56 -21.21
CA SER A 249 -16.65 12.96 -22.29
C SER A 249 -15.75 12.18 -23.25
N ARG A 250 -16.37 11.27 -24.01
CA ARG A 250 -15.66 10.50 -25.02
C ARG A 250 -14.95 11.38 -26.06
N ASP A 251 -15.58 12.48 -26.46
CA ASP A 251 -15.01 13.37 -27.48
C ASP A 251 -13.86 14.21 -26.93
N GLU A 252 -13.81 14.48 -25.62
CA GLU A 252 -12.66 15.10 -24.96
C GLU A 252 -11.49 14.12 -24.91
N VAL A 253 -11.70 12.88 -24.45
CA VAL A 253 -10.64 11.86 -24.40
C VAL A 253 -10.07 11.57 -25.80
N ARG A 254 -10.91 11.50 -26.85
CA ARG A 254 -10.45 11.33 -28.24
C ARG A 254 -9.54 12.46 -28.74
N GLN A 255 -9.66 13.68 -28.21
CA GLN A 255 -8.79 14.78 -28.62
C GLN A 255 -7.36 14.60 -28.11
N PHE A 256 -7.20 13.95 -26.95
CA PHE A 256 -5.90 13.59 -26.39
C PHE A 256 -5.34 12.32 -27.04
N GLU A 257 -6.20 11.32 -27.29
CA GLU A 257 -5.81 10.01 -27.81
C GLU A 257 -6.01 9.90 -29.33
N ARG A 258 -5.06 10.44 -30.09
CA ARG A 258 -5.12 10.68 -31.55
C ARG A 258 -5.44 9.46 -32.43
N ASP A 259 -5.19 8.25 -31.95
CA ASP A 259 -5.41 6.97 -32.67
C ASP A 259 -6.50 6.09 -32.03
N ALA A 260 -7.37 6.67 -31.19
CA ALA A 260 -8.44 5.94 -30.52
C ALA A 260 -9.49 5.39 -31.49
N ALA A 261 -9.83 4.11 -31.36
CA ALA A 261 -10.86 3.42 -32.13
C ALA A 261 -11.96 2.83 -31.25
N GLY A 262 -13.18 2.69 -31.78
CA GLY A 262 -14.32 2.02 -31.12
C GLY A 262 -15.52 2.94 -30.84
N GLU A 263 -16.71 2.34 -30.82
CA GLU A 263 -17.99 3.04 -30.58
C GLU A 263 -18.48 2.95 -29.14
N ASP A 264 -18.26 1.85 -28.42
CA ASP A 264 -18.69 1.70 -27.02
C ASP A 264 -17.54 1.95 -26.04
N GLU A 265 -16.36 1.44 -26.38
CA GLU A 265 -15.09 1.65 -25.69
C GLU A 265 -14.12 2.37 -26.63
N LEU A 266 -13.18 3.13 -26.08
CA LEU A 266 -12.06 3.66 -26.86
C LEU A 266 -10.81 2.82 -26.60
N LEU A 267 -10.32 2.16 -27.64
CA LEU A 267 -9.08 1.42 -27.62
C LEU A 267 -7.96 2.26 -28.25
N VAL A 268 -6.83 2.35 -27.55
CA VAL A 268 -5.59 2.96 -28.06
C VAL A 268 -4.49 1.93 -27.91
N ALA A 269 -3.93 1.49 -29.04
CA ALA A 269 -2.88 0.48 -29.08
C ALA A 269 -1.48 1.11 -29.00
N GLY A 270 -0.52 0.36 -28.47
CA GLY A 270 0.89 0.76 -28.47
C GLY A 270 1.20 1.99 -27.62
N VAL A 271 0.48 2.16 -26.51
CA VAL A 271 0.77 3.18 -25.52
C VAL A 271 1.87 2.74 -24.57
N GLU A 272 2.33 3.66 -23.73
CA GLU A 272 3.19 3.35 -22.59
C GLU A 272 2.52 3.84 -21.31
N LEU A 273 2.54 2.99 -20.29
CA LEU A 273 2.24 3.35 -18.91
C LEU A 273 3.49 3.06 -18.09
N PHE A 274 4.04 4.05 -17.38
CA PHE A 274 5.27 3.87 -16.59
C PHE A 274 6.46 3.32 -17.39
N ARG A 275 6.55 3.70 -18.69
CA ARG A 275 7.51 3.17 -19.67
C ARG A 275 7.35 1.67 -19.96
N ILE A 276 6.18 1.11 -19.66
CA ILE A 276 5.81 -0.28 -19.95
C ILE A 276 4.87 -0.25 -21.15
N PRO A 277 5.21 -0.91 -22.26
CA PRO A 277 4.32 -1.02 -23.41
C PRO A 277 2.99 -1.70 -23.04
N ALA A 278 1.88 -1.11 -23.48
CA ALA A 278 0.53 -1.59 -23.22
C ALA A 278 -0.43 -1.16 -24.33
N ASP A 279 -1.63 -1.76 -24.32
CA ASP A 279 -2.81 -1.20 -24.98
C ASP A 279 -3.76 -0.69 -23.90
N VAL A 280 -4.44 0.43 -24.12
CA VAL A 280 -5.40 1.00 -23.16
C VAL A 280 -6.81 1.01 -23.72
N THR A 281 -7.77 0.57 -22.91
CA THR A 281 -9.20 0.63 -23.21
C THR A 281 -9.88 1.55 -22.21
N TYR A 282 -10.56 2.59 -22.70
CA TYR A 282 -11.36 3.52 -21.91
C TYR A 282 -12.85 3.16 -21.98
N ARG A 283 -13.51 3.13 -20.82
CA ARG A 283 -14.96 2.89 -20.69
C ARG A 283 -15.69 4.13 -20.19
N PHE A 284 -16.83 4.40 -20.79
CA PHE A 284 -17.66 5.57 -20.51
C PHE A 284 -19.04 5.14 -20.02
N GLU A 285 -19.58 5.90 -19.07
CA GLU A 285 -20.98 5.84 -18.66
C GLU A 285 -21.66 7.19 -18.92
N GLN A 286 -22.89 7.39 -18.41
CA GLN A 286 -23.66 8.62 -18.64
C GLN A 286 -22.91 9.88 -18.19
N ASP A 287 -22.13 9.77 -17.13
CA ASP A 287 -21.40 10.88 -16.51
C ASP A 287 -19.96 11.02 -17.05
N GLY A 288 -19.58 10.29 -18.10
CA GLY A 288 -18.27 10.38 -18.76
C GLY A 288 -17.35 9.19 -18.48
N LEU A 289 -16.04 9.41 -18.52
CA LEU A 289 -15.01 8.40 -18.29
C LEU A 289 -15.12 7.85 -16.85
N VAL A 290 -15.30 6.54 -16.71
CA VAL A 290 -15.46 5.86 -15.40
C VAL A 290 -14.38 4.82 -15.12
N SER A 291 -13.73 4.31 -16.16
CA SER A 291 -12.67 3.32 -15.99
C SER A 291 -11.75 3.27 -17.19
N LEU A 292 -10.53 2.81 -16.96
CA LEU A 292 -9.61 2.42 -18.00
C LEU A 292 -8.91 1.11 -17.64
N ARG A 293 -8.51 0.37 -18.66
CA ARG A 293 -7.82 -0.90 -18.53
C ARG A 293 -6.61 -0.92 -19.44
N TYR A 294 -5.43 -1.06 -18.85
CA TYR A 294 -4.19 -1.34 -19.55
C TYR A 294 -4.01 -2.85 -19.69
N GLN A 295 -3.72 -3.30 -20.89
CA GLN A 295 -3.37 -4.67 -21.20
C GLN A 295 -1.88 -4.74 -21.54
N PHE A 296 -1.12 -5.45 -20.72
CA PHE A 296 0.31 -5.66 -20.95
C PHE A 296 0.55 -6.99 -21.67
N GLY A 297 1.75 -7.13 -22.24
CA GLY A 297 2.08 -8.26 -23.11
C GLY A 297 2.85 -9.43 -22.48
N ASN A 298 3.21 -9.38 -21.18
CA ASN A 298 3.90 -10.48 -20.51
C ASN A 298 4.01 -10.31 -18.98
N ARG A 299 4.41 -11.39 -18.31
CA ARG A 299 4.70 -11.44 -16.87
C ARG A 299 5.70 -10.39 -16.36
N GLN A 300 6.73 -10.01 -17.13
CA GLN A 300 7.68 -9.00 -16.68
C GLN A 300 6.99 -7.64 -16.54
N ALA A 301 6.07 -7.31 -17.44
CA ALA A 301 5.29 -6.08 -17.38
C ALA A 301 4.42 -5.99 -16.12
N TYR A 302 3.84 -7.10 -15.64
CA TYR A 302 3.15 -7.14 -14.35
C TYR A 302 4.05 -6.70 -13.21
N TYR A 303 5.25 -7.29 -13.12
CA TYR A 303 6.19 -6.99 -12.04
C TYR A 303 6.77 -5.58 -12.12
N SER A 304 7.01 -5.06 -13.32
CA SER A 304 7.33 -3.65 -13.53
C SER A 304 6.19 -2.76 -13.02
N ALA A 305 4.95 -3.03 -13.43
CA ALA A 305 3.80 -2.24 -13.02
C ALA A 305 3.58 -2.28 -11.51
N LEU A 306 3.78 -3.42 -10.86
CA LEU A 306 3.73 -3.58 -9.40
C LEU A 306 4.68 -2.62 -8.69
N ILE A 307 5.92 -2.52 -9.16
CA ILE A 307 6.93 -1.62 -8.59
C ILE A 307 6.60 -0.16 -8.91
N SER A 308 6.22 0.14 -10.15
CA SER A 308 5.82 1.49 -10.57
C SER A 308 4.65 2.02 -9.74
N LEU A 309 3.65 1.18 -9.46
CA LEU A 309 2.51 1.50 -8.59
C LEU A 309 2.96 1.69 -7.14
N TYR A 310 3.80 0.80 -6.62
CA TYR A 310 4.37 0.92 -5.29
C TYR A 310 5.14 2.24 -5.08
N MET A 311 5.96 2.65 -6.06
CA MET A 311 6.72 3.91 -6.02
C MET A 311 5.82 5.16 -6.06
N ARG A 312 4.63 5.05 -6.64
CA ARG A 312 3.71 6.18 -6.87
C ARG A 312 2.59 6.29 -5.85
N PHE A 313 2.07 5.17 -5.37
CA PHE A 313 0.89 5.13 -4.51
C PHE A 313 1.20 4.60 -3.09
N GLY A 314 2.41 4.08 -2.88
CA GLY A 314 2.82 3.47 -1.62
C GLY A 314 2.36 2.01 -1.52
N ASP A 315 2.03 1.58 -0.31
CA ASP A 315 1.68 0.19 -0.03
C ASP A 315 0.33 -0.20 -0.64
N PRO A 316 0.21 -1.43 -1.16
CA PRO A 316 -1.07 -1.96 -1.57
C PRO A 316 -1.98 -2.19 -0.36
N VAL A 317 -3.26 -1.93 -0.56
CA VAL A 317 -4.31 -2.15 0.44
C VAL A 317 -4.66 -3.65 0.51
N GLU A 318 -4.71 -4.33 -0.64
CA GLU A 318 -5.06 -5.75 -0.74
C GLU A 318 -4.10 -6.49 -1.67
N VAL A 319 -3.74 -7.72 -1.29
CA VAL A 319 -2.96 -8.67 -2.09
C VAL A 319 -3.71 -9.99 -2.03
N LEU A 320 -4.31 -10.39 -3.14
CA LEU A 320 -5.11 -11.60 -3.27
C LEU A 320 -4.25 -12.81 -3.66
N GLU A 321 -4.74 -14.01 -3.36
CA GLU A 321 -4.04 -15.27 -3.67
C GLU A 321 -3.83 -15.48 -5.18
N ASP A 322 -4.72 -14.93 -6.00
CA ASP A 322 -4.63 -14.99 -7.47
C ASP A 322 -3.58 -14.02 -8.05
N GLY A 323 -2.97 -13.18 -7.21
CA GLY A 323 -2.02 -12.18 -7.63
C GLY A 323 -2.58 -10.82 -7.97
N THR A 324 -3.88 -10.63 -7.80
CA THR A 324 -4.47 -9.30 -7.90
C THR A 324 -3.98 -8.45 -6.74
N VAL A 325 -3.37 -7.32 -7.05
CA VAL A 325 -2.91 -6.33 -6.07
C VAL A 325 -3.69 -5.04 -6.23
N THR A 326 -4.18 -4.49 -5.13
CA THR A 326 -5.05 -3.32 -5.15
C THR A 326 -4.42 -2.14 -4.42
N TRP A 327 -4.45 -0.97 -5.05
CA TRP A 327 -4.20 0.33 -4.44
C TRP A 327 -5.47 1.17 -4.53
N CYS A 328 -5.59 2.14 -3.63
CA CYS A 328 -6.74 3.04 -3.63
C CYS A 328 -6.24 4.44 -3.26
N THR A 329 -6.78 5.44 -3.95
CA THR A 329 -6.80 6.83 -3.50
C THR A 329 -8.25 7.19 -3.15
N ASN A 330 -8.53 8.45 -2.79
CA ASN A 330 -9.90 8.88 -2.54
C ASN A 330 -10.79 8.78 -3.78
N ASP A 331 -10.23 8.93 -4.97
CA ASP A 331 -11.02 9.05 -6.20
C ASP A 331 -10.75 7.92 -7.20
N THR A 332 -9.80 7.03 -6.89
CA THR A 332 -9.38 5.98 -7.82
C THR A 332 -9.08 4.67 -7.12
N LEU A 333 -9.71 3.61 -7.62
CA LEU A 333 -9.40 2.23 -7.28
C LEU A 333 -8.53 1.64 -8.40
N ILE A 334 -7.36 1.12 -8.03
CA ILE A 334 -6.37 0.59 -8.97
C ILE A 334 -6.18 -0.90 -8.68
N ARG A 335 -6.35 -1.76 -9.68
CA ARG A 335 -6.16 -3.21 -9.57
C ARG A 335 -5.18 -3.69 -10.62
N LEU A 336 -4.10 -4.32 -10.17
CA LEU A 336 -3.15 -4.99 -11.03
C LEU A 336 -3.42 -6.49 -10.98
N HIS A 337 -3.95 -7.04 -12.07
CA HIS A 337 -4.27 -8.45 -12.23
C HIS A 337 -3.08 -9.22 -12.78
N PHE A 338 -2.73 -10.31 -12.09
CA PHE A 338 -1.70 -11.21 -12.56
C PHE A 338 -2.25 -12.13 -13.67
N ASP A 339 -1.56 -12.11 -14.80
CA ASP A 339 -1.62 -13.15 -15.82
C ASP A 339 -0.23 -13.27 -16.43
N LYS A 340 0.17 -14.49 -16.79
CA LYS A 340 1.52 -14.75 -17.28
C LYS A 340 1.76 -14.15 -18.68
N GLU A 341 0.74 -14.17 -19.53
CA GLU A 341 0.83 -13.78 -20.93
C GLU A 341 0.20 -12.39 -21.15
N ALA A 342 -0.86 -12.08 -20.41
CA ALA A 342 -1.69 -10.90 -20.60
C ALA A 342 -2.09 -10.25 -19.27
N PRO A 343 -1.14 -9.81 -18.41
CA PRO A 343 -1.49 -9.10 -17.19
C PRO A 343 -2.16 -7.77 -17.49
N ALA A 344 -3.00 -7.29 -16.58
CA ALA A 344 -3.79 -6.08 -16.80
C ALA A 344 -3.81 -5.18 -15.58
N LEU A 345 -3.88 -3.88 -15.82
CA LEU A 345 -4.10 -2.87 -14.78
C LEU A 345 -5.42 -2.16 -15.06
N GLU A 346 -6.34 -2.22 -14.10
CA GLU A 346 -7.60 -1.49 -14.14
C GLU A 346 -7.53 -0.29 -13.19
N ALA A 347 -7.94 0.88 -13.68
CA ALA A 347 -8.22 2.04 -12.86
C ALA A 347 -9.71 2.37 -12.98
N LEU A 348 -10.36 2.55 -11.83
CA LEU A 348 -11.80 2.76 -11.70
C LEU A 348 -12.03 4.03 -10.88
N MET A 349 -12.99 4.84 -11.28
CA MET A 349 -13.50 5.92 -10.43
C MET A 349 -14.11 5.34 -9.15
N ALA A 350 -13.70 5.84 -7.97
CA ALA A 350 -13.98 5.23 -6.65
C ALA A 350 -15.17 5.82 -5.88
#